data_AF-A0A1E2WZA5-F1
#
_entry.id   AF-A0A1E2WZA5-F1
#
_cell.length_a   1.000
_cell.length_b   1.000
_cell.length_c   1.000
_cell.angle_alpha   90.00
_cell.angle_beta   90.00
_cell.angle_gamma   90.00
#
_symmetry.space_group_name_H-M   'P 1'
#
loop_
_entity.id
_entity.type
_entity.pdbx_description
1 polymer ?
#
loop_
_entity_poly.entity_id
_entity_poly.type
_entity_poly.pdbx_seq_one_letter_code
_entity_poly.pdbx_strand_id
1 'polypeptide(L)'
;MLTPHTPNFQLNSITVNDTGDADDGDANNGITTLREAINLANATPGDDVITFGGVFTDNTPDVITLTSGQLTITDDLTILGTGSSLLTVSGNNASRVFEISGLVTDVSIDGLAIANGNDSGIKTNNNAILSLTNSTVSDNTGSGIFNETYTNVSLTNSTVSDNTGSGIFNRGYSSLNISNSTVSGNTGSGIFNEGGTVSLTNSIVSSNTENGIFNTITGIPPFILNPGNIRLTNSTVSGNTKTGIYNRDSILWLNNSTVSNNTGSGISNLSIQDEYIFSSSSATLTNSTVFGNTNTTEGGGIYNNDALTLINTTITNNTADSNADGTGDGGGVFNDGGTITVGNSIIAGNFDNSTSSNITPDVAGSFSDSGNNLVGNNTGSTGLTTSTLVGTNASPINPQLSPLQNNGGATLTQALLAGSPAIDAGNNSLVSASTDQRGPGFDRISNGVVDIGAYEVQFTSKPPINTDTIVKAYLRYQEQGQILALMA
;
A
#
# COMPACT_ATOMS: atom_id res chain seq x y z
N MET A 1 39.07 -16.31 15.11
CA MET A 1 39.48 -14.93 14.77
C MET A 1 39.75 -14.89 13.29
N LEU A 2 38.73 -14.55 12.51
CA LEU A 2 38.90 -14.21 11.09
C LEU A 2 39.37 -12.76 11.07
N THR A 3 40.51 -12.51 10.44
CA THR A 3 40.99 -11.15 10.18
C THR A 3 39.97 -10.43 9.32
N PRO A 4 39.59 -9.17 9.64
CA PRO A 4 38.75 -8.40 8.75
C PRO A 4 39.54 -8.15 7.46
N HIS A 5 39.04 -8.69 6.35
CA HIS A 5 39.53 -8.34 5.03
C HIS A 5 39.12 -6.89 4.80
N THR A 6 40.07 -5.97 4.79
CA THR A 6 39.85 -4.61 4.31
C THR A 6 39.67 -4.69 2.79
N PRO A 7 38.49 -4.35 2.22
CA PRO A 7 38.32 -4.39 0.78
C PRO A 7 39.06 -3.20 0.17
N ASN A 8 39.86 -3.48 -0.86
CA ASN A 8 40.45 -2.46 -1.72
C ASN A 8 39.39 -2.08 -2.75
N PHE A 9 38.48 -1.16 -2.41
CA PHE A 9 37.40 -0.73 -3.30
C PHE A 9 37.95 0.18 -4.41
N GLN A 10 38.40 -0.42 -5.51
CA GLN A 10 38.36 0.27 -6.80
C GLN A 10 37.13 -0.28 -7.53
N LEU A 11 35.99 0.43 -7.42
CA LEU A 11 34.79 0.11 -8.19
C LEU A 11 35.17 0.04 -9.67
N ASN A 12 34.93 -1.09 -10.30
CA ASN A 12 35.12 -1.22 -11.73
C ASN A 12 33.94 -0.53 -12.42
N SER A 13 34.23 0.48 -13.24
CA SER A 13 33.21 1.30 -13.88
C SER A 13 33.26 1.09 -15.39
N ILE A 14 32.13 0.67 -15.96
CA ILE A 14 31.98 0.35 -17.38
C ILE A 14 30.97 1.34 -17.97
N THR A 15 31.34 2.01 -19.06
CA THR A 15 30.47 3.00 -19.72
C THR A 15 29.86 2.41 -20.99
N VAL A 16 28.53 2.25 -20.98
CA VAL A 16 27.76 1.85 -22.16
C VAL A 16 27.56 3.08 -23.05
N ASN A 17 27.85 2.97 -24.35
CA ASN A 17 27.81 4.10 -25.29
C ASN A 17 27.13 3.80 -26.61
N ASP A 18 26.53 2.60 -26.75
CA ASP A 18 25.84 2.14 -27.94
C ASP A 18 24.51 1.44 -27.59
N THR A 19 23.50 1.58 -28.47
CA THR A 19 22.14 1.03 -28.29
C THR A 19 21.99 -0.41 -28.76
N GLY A 20 23.03 -0.99 -29.35
CA GLY A 20 23.08 -2.38 -29.78
C GLY A 20 23.01 -3.38 -28.62
N ASP A 21 22.91 -4.66 -28.99
CA ASP A 21 22.75 -5.79 -28.06
C ASP A 21 23.76 -6.93 -28.35
N ALA A 22 24.89 -6.58 -28.96
CA ALA A 22 25.98 -7.50 -29.25
C ALA A 22 27.02 -7.48 -28.12
N ASP A 23 27.58 -8.65 -27.82
CA ASP A 23 28.85 -8.78 -27.10
C ASP A 23 29.84 -9.40 -28.08
N ASP A 24 30.83 -8.61 -28.51
CA ASP A 24 31.85 -9.04 -29.46
C ASP A 24 33.18 -9.43 -28.78
N GLY A 25 33.27 -9.27 -27.45
CA GLY A 25 34.44 -9.56 -26.64
C GLY A 25 35.64 -8.64 -26.91
N ASP A 26 35.49 -7.53 -27.65
CA ASP A 26 36.57 -6.58 -27.93
C ASP A 26 36.36 -5.22 -27.27
N ALA A 27 36.81 -5.11 -26.02
CA ALA A 27 36.77 -3.87 -25.24
C ALA A 27 37.60 -2.69 -25.83
N ASN A 28 38.30 -2.86 -26.97
CA ASN A 28 39.13 -1.82 -27.58
C ASN A 28 38.54 -1.19 -28.85
N ASN A 29 37.37 -1.64 -29.31
CA ASN A 29 36.71 -1.13 -30.51
C ASN A 29 36.05 0.27 -30.30
N GLY A 30 35.97 0.74 -29.05
CA GLY A 30 35.35 2.01 -28.67
C GLY A 30 33.82 2.00 -28.58
N ILE A 31 33.21 0.83 -28.73
CA ILE A 31 31.77 0.56 -28.63
C ILE A 31 31.57 -0.34 -27.41
N THR A 32 30.58 -0.04 -26.59
CA THR A 32 30.23 -0.88 -25.45
C THR A 32 28.73 -0.91 -25.33
N THR A 33 28.14 -2.08 -25.58
CA THR A 33 26.71 -2.31 -25.38
C THR A 33 26.41 -2.64 -23.92
N LEU A 34 25.14 -2.56 -23.51
CA LEU A 34 24.74 -2.98 -22.16
C LEU A 34 25.01 -4.48 -21.92
N ARG A 35 24.87 -5.32 -22.94
CA ARG A 35 25.15 -6.76 -22.83
C ARG A 35 26.62 -7.03 -22.57
N GLU A 36 27.49 -6.40 -23.35
CA GLU A 36 28.94 -6.50 -23.18
C GLU A 36 29.35 -6.00 -21.78
N ALA A 37 28.81 -4.86 -21.34
CA ALA A 37 29.11 -4.32 -20.02
C ALA A 37 28.69 -5.26 -18.88
N ILE A 38 27.49 -5.87 -18.96
CA ILE A 38 27.03 -6.84 -17.97
C ILE A 38 27.90 -8.10 -17.99
N ASN A 39 28.28 -8.60 -19.17
CA ASN A 39 29.14 -9.78 -19.26
C ASN A 39 30.55 -9.53 -18.70
N LEU A 40 31.08 -8.32 -18.88
CA LEU A 40 32.35 -7.91 -18.28
C LEU A 40 32.24 -7.79 -16.75
N ALA A 41 31.16 -7.21 -16.24
CA ALA A 41 30.88 -7.14 -14.80
C ALA A 41 30.78 -8.56 -14.19
N ASN A 42 29.97 -9.44 -14.79
CA ASN A 42 29.86 -10.84 -14.36
C ASN A 42 31.20 -11.61 -14.32
N ALA A 43 32.18 -11.19 -15.11
CA ALA A 43 33.51 -11.80 -15.17
C ALA A 43 34.53 -11.15 -14.20
N THR A 44 34.15 -10.06 -13.54
CA THR A 44 35.02 -9.23 -12.70
C THR A 44 34.55 -9.30 -11.25
N PRO A 45 35.23 -10.05 -10.36
CA PRO A 45 34.76 -10.24 -9.00
C PRO A 45 34.57 -8.94 -8.21
N GLY A 46 33.40 -8.79 -7.58
CA GLY A 46 33.07 -7.73 -6.63
C GLY A 46 32.23 -6.62 -7.25
N ASP A 47 32.05 -5.52 -6.52
CA ASP A 47 31.12 -4.46 -6.92
C ASP A 47 31.51 -3.78 -8.25
N ASP A 48 30.64 -3.91 -9.24
CA ASP A 48 30.72 -3.22 -10.53
C ASP A 48 29.70 -2.08 -10.66
N VAL A 49 30.02 -1.09 -11.49
CA VAL A 49 29.13 0.02 -11.84
C VAL A 49 29.04 0.20 -13.34
N ILE A 50 27.83 0.12 -13.88
CA ILE A 50 27.51 0.50 -15.25
C ILE A 50 26.93 1.91 -15.28
N THR A 51 27.51 2.76 -16.12
CA THR A 51 27.00 4.11 -16.44
C THR A 51 26.77 4.24 -17.94
N PHE A 52 26.00 5.23 -18.36
CA PHE A 52 25.73 5.49 -19.78
C PHE A 52 26.38 6.79 -20.26
N GLY A 53 27.03 6.73 -21.42
CA GLY A 53 27.73 7.84 -22.08
C GLY A 53 27.44 7.88 -23.58
N GLY A 54 28.12 8.75 -24.32
CA GLY A 54 27.96 8.82 -25.78
C GLY A 54 26.53 9.20 -26.19
N VAL A 55 25.85 8.31 -26.93
CA VAL A 55 24.48 8.54 -27.45
C VAL A 55 23.48 8.83 -26.33
N PHE A 56 23.67 8.27 -25.14
CA PHE A 56 22.77 8.42 -23.99
C PHE A 56 22.93 9.74 -23.22
N THR A 57 23.80 10.65 -23.66
CA THR A 57 24.09 11.90 -22.92
C THR A 57 23.24 13.09 -23.35
N ASP A 58 22.43 12.92 -24.39
CA ASP A 58 21.45 13.91 -24.78
C ASP A 58 20.09 13.67 -24.10
N ASN A 59 19.12 14.58 -24.30
CA ASN A 59 17.79 14.47 -23.69
C ASN A 59 16.78 13.76 -24.60
N THR A 60 17.26 13.00 -25.58
CA THR A 60 16.43 12.20 -26.50
C THR A 60 16.23 10.82 -25.86
N PRO A 61 14.98 10.31 -25.82
CA PRO A 61 14.76 8.95 -25.35
C PRO A 61 15.44 7.91 -26.25
N ASP A 62 16.22 7.03 -25.63
CA ASP A 62 16.90 5.91 -26.26
C ASP A 62 16.26 4.57 -25.89
N VAL A 63 16.37 3.61 -26.80
CA VAL A 63 15.90 2.23 -26.59
C VAL A 63 17.01 1.25 -26.92
N ILE A 64 17.46 0.50 -25.92
CA ILE A 64 18.27 -0.70 -26.10
C ILE A 64 17.31 -1.85 -26.38
N THR A 65 17.29 -2.34 -27.62
CA THR A 65 16.39 -3.41 -28.05
C THR A 65 17.12 -4.75 -28.01
N LEU A 66 16.67 -5.66 -27.12
CA LEU A 66 17.28 -6.97 -27.00
C LEU A 66 16.95 -7.83 -28.22
N THR A 67 17.98 -8.46 -28.77
CA THR A 67 17.94 -9.37 -29.93
C THR A 67 18.62 -10.71 -29.65
N SER A 68 19.47 -10.76 -28.62
CA SER A 68 20.26 -11.93 -28.22
C SER A 68 19.71 -12.61 -26.95
N GLY A 69 18.46 -12.33 -26.59
CA GLY A 69 17.79 -12.86 -25.40
C GLY A 69 17.91 -11.95 -24.18
N GLN A 70 17.59 -12.47 -23.00
CA GLN A 70 17.65 -11.71 -21.74
C GLN A 70 19.08 -11.30 -21.34
N LEU A 71 19.20 -10.26 -20.51
CA LEU A 71 20.43 -9.86 -19.84
C LEU A 71 20.52 -10.59 -18.48
N THR A 72 21.59 -11.35 -18.27
CA THR A 72 21.78 -12.15 -17.05
C THR A 72 22.84 -11.51 -16.17
N ILE A 73 22.51 -11.23 -14.90
CA ILE A 73 23.42 -10.63 -13.92
C ILE A 73 23.75 -11.70 -12.85
N THR A 74 25.04 -11.96 -12.67
CA THR A 74 25.56 -13.00 -11.78
C THR A 74 26.58 -12.51 -10.74
N ASP A 75 26.96 -11.23 -10.79
CA ASP A 75 27.82 -10.58 -9.80
C ASP A 75 27.21 -9.25 -9.32
N ASP A 76 27.73 -8.72 -8.22
CA ASP A 76 27.24 -7.50 -7.57
C ASP A 76 27.35 -6.31 -8.51
N LEU A 77 26.21 -5.69 -8.85
CA LEU A 77 26.15 -4.74 -9.95
C LEU A 77 25.23 -3.55 -9.65
N THR A 78 25.76 -2.35 -9.84
CA THR A 78 24.97 -1.12 -9.88
C THR A 78 24.84 -0.62 -11.32
N ILE A 79 23.61 -0.43 -11.81
CA ILE A 79 23.31 0.17 -13.11
C ILE A 79 22.70 1.55 -12.88
N LEU A 80 23.41 2.60 -13.31
CA LEU A 80 23.00 3.99 -13.22
C LEU A 80 22.44 4.45 -14.57
N GLY A 81 21.15 4.25 -14.78
CA GLY A 81 20.41 4.73 -15.95
C GLY A 81 20.35 6.25 -16.03
N THR A 82 19.94 6.77 -17.20
CA THR A 82 19.82 8.21 -17.46
C THR A 82 18.46 8.79 -17.08
N GLY A 83 17.56 7.95 -16.58
CA GLY A 83 16.18 8.28 -16.21
C GLY A 83 15.18 7.39 -16.96
N SER A 84 14.14 6.91 -16.29
CA SER A 84 13.18 5.97 -16.89
C SER A 84 12.37 6.55 -18.05
N SER A 85 12.32 7.88 -18.21
CA SER A 85 11.74 8.54 -19.39
C SER A 85 12.73 8.70 -20.56
N LEU A 86 14.02 8.46 -20.33
CA LEU A 86 15.10 8.69 -21.29
C LEU A 86 15.77 7.40 -21.76
N LEU A 87 15.80 6.35 -20.94
CA LEU A 87 16.44 5.09 -21.35
C LEU A 87 15.54 3.89 -21.08
N THR A 88 15.15 3.23 -22.17
CA THR A 88 14.40 1.97 -22.13
C THR A 88 15.31 0.80 -22.51
N VAL A 89 15.28 -0.25 -21.69
CA VAL A 89 15.79 -1.58 -22.05
C VAL A 89 14.58 -2.46 -22.40
N SER A 90 14.48 -2.85 -23.66
CA SER A 90 13.31 -3.53 -24.22
C SER A 90 13.61 -4.98 -24.54
N GLY A 91 12.83 -5.91 -23.97
CA GLY A 91 12.87 -7.33 -24.32
C GLY A 91 12.36 -7.66 -25.72
N ASN A 92 11.91 -6.63 -26.47
CA ASN A 92 11.44 -6.70 -27.84
C ASN A 92 10.30 -7.72 -28.08
N ASN A 93 9.54 -8.02 -27.03
CA ASN A 93 8.56 -9.10 -26.99
C ASN A 93 9.15 -10.45 -27.42
N ALA A 94 10.46 -10.64 -27.29
CA ALA A 94 11.19 -11.85 -27.71
C ALA A 94 11.82 -12.59 -26.53
N SER A 95 12.16 -11.88 -25.44
CA SER A 95 12.70 -12.46 -24.22
C SER A 95 12.26 -11.67 -23.00
N ARG A 96 12.46 -12.23 -21.79
CA ARG A 96 12.58 -11.43 -20.56
C ARG A 96 13.67 -10.35 -20.74
N VAL A 97 13.59 -9.25 -19.98
CA VAL A 97 14.63 -8.22 -20.00
C VAL A 97 15.81 -8.60 -19.12
N PHE A 98 15.60 -8.72 -17.81
CA PHE A 98 16.65 -9.04 -16.84
C PHE A 98 16.39 -10.34 -16.08
N GLU A 99 17.42 -11.16 -15.91
CA GLU A 99 17.46 -12.21 -14.88
C GLU A 99 18.65 -11.99 -13.94
N ILE A 100 18.36 -11.92 -12.65
CA ILE A 100 19.36 -11.82 -11.60
C ILE A 100 19.45 -13.18 -10.94
N SER A 101 20.57 -13.87 -11.15
CA SER A 101 20.73 -15.28 -10.80
C SER A 101 22.08 -15.65 -10.17
N GLY A 102 22.92 -14.66 -9.88
CA GLY A 102 24.11 -14.90 -9.06
C GLY A 102 23.73 -15.26 -7.62
N LEU A 103 24.55 -16.09 -6.97
CA LEU A 103 24.29 -16.58 -5.63
C LEU A 103 24.52 -15.45 -4.61
N VAL A 104 23.45 -15.01 -3.94
CA VAL A 104 23.51 -13.92 -2.94
C VAL A 104 24.04 -12.61 -3.54
N THR A 105 23.72 -12.38 -4.81
CA THR A 105 24.13 -11.17 -5.55
C THR A 105 23.26 -9.97 -5.19
N ASP A 106 23.88 -8.81 -4.99
CA ASP A 106 23.23 -7.51 -4.78
C ASP A 106 23.24 -6.68 -6.07
N VAL A 107 22.05 -6.40 -6.59
CA VAL A 107 21.87 -5.61 -7.82
C VAL A 107 21.08 -4.36 -7.51
N SER A 108 21.64 -3.21 -7.87
CA SER A 108 20.95 -1.92 -7.87
C SER A 108 20.71 -1.44 -9.30
N ILE A 109 19.48 -1.05 -9.60
CA ILE A 109 19.12 -0.41 -10.87
C ILE A 109 18.43 0.91 -10.55
N ASP A 110 18.99 2.00 -11.04
CA ASP A 110 18.47 3.35 -10.89
C ASP A 110 18.14 3.97 -12.25
N GLY A 111 16.94 4.55 -12.40
CA GLY A 111 16.61 5.36 -13.57
C GLY A 111 16.50 4.62 -14.90
N LEU A 112 15.96 3.40 -14.95
CA LEU A 112 15.67 2.70 -16.21
C LEU A 112 14.18 2.47 -16.44
N ALA A 113 13.74 2.52 -17.70
CA ALA A 113 12.53 1.84 -18.15
C ALA A 113 12.88 0.41 -18.61
N ILE A 114 12.11 -0.56 -18.17
CA ILE A 114 12.30 -1.99 -18.42
C ILE A 114 11.01 -2.51 -19.00
N ALA A 115 11.00 -2.81 -20.30
CA ALA A 115 9.74 -3.00 -21.01
C ALA A 115 9.72 -4.14 -22.03
N ASN A 116 8.52 -4.49 -22.46
CA ASN A 116 8.28 -5.41 -23.58
C ASN A 116 8.95 -6.78 -23.42
N GLY A 117 8.97 -7.35 -22.21
CA GLY A 117 9.46 -8.70 -21.96
C GLY A 117 8.46 -9.77 -22.43
N ASN A 118 8.92 -10.85 -23.06
CA ASN A 118 8.12 -12.05 -23.43
C ASN A 118 7.98 -13.05 -22.26
N ASP A 119 7.83 -12.55 -21.04
CA ASP A 119 7.53 -13.26 -19.80
C ASP A 119 7.54 -12.16 -18.74
N SER A 120 8.39 -12.24 -17.74
CA SER A 120 8.60 -11.14 -16.82
C SER A 120 9.47 -10.04 -17.41
N GLY A 121 9.35 -8.82 -16.89
CA GLY A 121 10.34 -7.77 -17.14
C GLY A 121 11.64 -8.11 -16.42
N ILE A 122 11.53 -8.41 -15.13
CA ILE A 122 12.66 -8.81 -14.27
C ILE A 122 12.32 -10.10 -13.53
N LYS A 123 13.29 -11.02 -13.48
CA LYS A 123 13.24 -12.20 -12.61
C LYS A 123 14.43 -12.23 -11.66
N THR A 124 14.19 -12.45 -10.37
CA THR A 124 15.23 -12.73 -9.37
C THR A 124 15.24 -14.23 -9.04
N ASN A 125 16.41 -14.80 -8.77
CA ASN A 125 16.60 -16.19 -8.33
C ASN A 125 17.79 -16.28 -7.34
N ASN A 126 18.10 -17.48 -6.84
CA ASN A 126 19.37 -17.80 -6.15
C ASN A 126 19.72 -16.88 -4.97
N ASN A 127 18.70 -16.51 -4.20
CA ASN A 127 18.83 -15.62 -3.04
C ASN A 127 19.37 -14.22 -3.38
N ALA A 128 19.22 -13.78 -4.64
CA ALA A 128 19.57 -12.45 -5.07
C ALA A 128 18.76 -11.36 -4.35
N ILE A 129 19.37 -10.18 -4.29
CA ILE A 129 18.81 -8.93 -3.80
C ILE A 129 18.71 -7.98 -5.00
N LEU A 130 17.54 -7.38 -5.19
CA LEU A 130 17.31 -6.35 -6.19
C LEU A 130 16.79 -5.09 -5.52
N SER A 131 17.44 -3.97 -5.79
CA SER A 131 16.99 -2.63 -5.43
C SER A 131 16.70 -1.79 -6.67
N LEU A 132 15.43 -1.46 -6.88
CA LEU A 132 14.95 -0.71 -8.03
C LEU A 132 14.55 0.72 -7.62
N THR A 133 15.27 1.73 -8.12
CA THR A 133 15.03 3.14 -7.79
C THR A 133 14.71 3.96 -9.03
N ASN A 134 13.76 4.90 -8.93
CA ASN A 134 13.38 5.83 -10.01
C ASN A 134 13.11 5.15 -11.37
N SER A 135 12.64 3.91 -11.35
CA SER A 135 12.57 3.05 -12.53
C SER A 135 11.14 2.66 -12.86
N THR A 136 10.92 2.26 -14.11
CA THR A 136 9.61 1.79 -14.60
C THR A 136 9.74 0.38 -15.14
N VAL A 137 8.84 -0.52 -14.76
CA VAL A 137 8.73 -1.87 -15.32
C VAL A 137 7.36 -2.03 -15.97
N SER A 138 7.29 -2.05 -17.30
CA SER A 138 6.00 -1.98 -18.01
C SER A 138 5.88 -2.85 -19.25
N ASP A 139 4.64 -3.05 -19.70
CA ASP A 139 4.33 -3.65 -21.00
C ASP A 139 4.92 -5.07 -21.20
N ASN A 140 5.13 -5.81 -20.11
CA ASN A 140 5.62 -7.19 -20.18
C ASN A 140 4.44 -8.16 -20.36
N THR A 141 4.62 -9.24 -21.13
CA THR A 141 3.55 -10.21 -21.41
C THR A 141 3.23 -11.12 -20.23
N GLY A 142 4.14 -11.22 -19.25
CA GLY A 142 3.99 -11.88 -17.97
C GLY A 142 3.97 -10.86 -16.83
N SER A 143 4.53 -11.22 -15.66
CA SER A 143 4.55 -10.29 -14.52
C SER A 143 5.59 -9.19 -14.70
N GLY A 144 5.36 -7.96 -14.25
CA GLY A 144 6.41 -6.93 -14.31
C GLY A 144 7.70 -7.41 -13.62
N ILE A 145 7.56 -7.81 -12.36
CA ILE A 145 8.63 -8.39 -11.56
C ILE A 145 8.20 -9.78 -11.06
N PHE A 146 9.06 -10.78 -11.25
CA PHE A 146 8.90 -12.11 -10.69
C PHE A 146 9.98 -12.36 -9.62
N ASN A 147 9.58 -12.25 -8.36
CA ASN A 147 10.43 -12.47 -7.19
C ASN A 147 10.32 -13.93 -6.73
N GLU A 148 11.35 -14.72 -6.99
CA GLU A 148 11.35 -16.15 -6.63
C GLU A 148 11.54 -16.41 -5.14
N THR A 149 11.63 -17.69 -4.78
CA THR A 149 11.80 -18.10 -3.40
C THR A 149 13.16 -17.63 -2.85
N TYR A 150 13.20 -17.14 -1.60
CA TYR A 150 14.39 -16.68 -0.88
C TYR A 150 15.09 -15.42 -1.41
N THR A 151 14.48 -14.70 -2.36
CA THR A 151 15.03 -13.44 -2.89
C THR A 151 14.42 -12.22 -2.23
N ASN A 152 15.11 -11.08 -2.31
CA ASN A 152 14.64 -9.82 -1.75
C ASN A 152 14.54 -8.76 -2.84
N VAL A 153 13.38 -8.15 -2.99
CA VAL A 153 13.14 -7.07 -3.96
C VAL A 153 12.70 -5.81 -3.19
N SER A 154 13.34 -4.69 -3.49
CA SER A 154 12.96 -3.38 -3.00
C SER A 154 12.69 -2.41 -4.15
N LEU A 155 11.61 -1.63 -4.03
CA LEU A 155 11.22 -0.57 -4.97
C LEU A 155 11.16 0.76 -4.22
N THR A 156 11.78 1.79 -4.79
CA THR A 156 11.73 3.17 -4.27
C THR A 156 11.50 4.16 -5.40
N ASN A 157 10.47 4.99 -5.30
CA ASN A 157 10.09 5.96 -6.35
C ASN A 157 9.94 5.31 -7.74
N SER A 158 9.46 4.07 -7.78
CA SER A 158 9.41 3.26 -8.99
C SER A 158 7.97 2.93 -9.38
N THR A 159 7.75 2.58 -10.63
CA THR A 159 6.44 2.21 -11.18
C THR A 159 6.49 0.82 -11.79
N VAL A 160 5.49 -0.02 -11.51
CA VAL A 160 5.27 -1.29 -12.19
C VAL A 160 3.87 -1.27 -12.80
N SER A 161 3.78 -1.14 -14.13
CA SER A 161 2.50 -0.89 -14.78
C SER A 161 2.27 -1.62 -16.09
N ASP A 162 1.00 -1.78 -16.46
CA ASP A 162 0.60 -2.21 -17.81
C ASP A 162 1.17 -3.58 -18.22
N ASN A 163 1.49 -4.43 -17.24
CA ASN A 163 1.93 -5.80 -17.49
C ASN A 163 0.70 -6.71 -17.69
N THR A 164 0.81 -7.68 -18.59
CA THR A 164 -0.29 -8.62 -18.89
C THR A 164 -0.46 -9.68 -17.78
N GLY A 165 0.60 -9.98 -17.03
CA GLY A 165 0.53 -10.74 -15.79
C GLY A 165 0.25 -9.84 -14.57
N SER A 166 0.58 -10.34 -13.37
CA SER A 166 0.56 -9.50 -12.17
C SER A 166 1.61 -8.39 -12.28
N GLY A 167 1.41 -7.25 -11.61
CA GLY A 167 2.47 -6.25 -11.53
C GLY A 167 3.72 -6.86 -10.91
N ILE A 168 3.56 -7.44 -9.72
CA ILE A 168 4.62 -8.14 -9.02
C ILE A 168 4.11 -9.51 -8.55
N PHE A 169 4.84 -10.56 -8.89
CA PHE A 169 4.65 -11.90 -8.32
C PHE A 169 5.72 -12.16 -7.26
N ASN A 170 5.32 -12.49 -6.04
CA ASN A 170 6.19 -12.65 -4.88
C ASN A 170 6.04 -14.04 -4.27
N ARG A 171 7.06 -14.88 -4.38
CA ARG A 171 6.98 -16.30 -3.99
C ARG A 171 7.43 -16.56 -2.54
N GLY A 172 7.18 -17.77 -2.04
CA GLY A 172 7.47 -18.18 -0.65
C GLY A 172 8.87 -17.80 -0.16
N TYR A 173 8.99 -17.38 1.10
CA TYR A 173 10.27 -16.98 1.73
C TYR A 173 10.98 -15.77 1.12
N SER A 174 10.37 -15.12 0.14
CA SER A 174 10.89 -13.87 -0.40
C SER A 174 10.40 -12.66 0.40
N SER A 175 11.08 -11.54 0.22
CA SER A 175 10.64 -10.24 0.75
C SER A 175 10.45 -9.23 -0.36
N LEU A 176 9.31 -8.54 -0.33
CA LEU A 176 8.98 -7.43 -1.22
C LEU A 176 8.75 -6.16 -0.39
N ASN A 177 9.59 -5.16 -0.60
CA ASN A 177 9.51 -3.86 0.07
C ASN A 177 9.25 -2.76 -0.96
N ILE A 178 8.14 -2.04 -0.83
CA ILE A 178 7.72 -1.04 -1.81
C ILE A 178 7.52 0.30 -1.09
N SER A 179 8.32 1.30 -1.45
CA SER A 179 8.26 2.64 -0.86
C SER A 179 8.05 3.72 -1.90
N ASN A 180 7.13 4.65 -1.65
CA ASN A 180 6.84 5.78 -2.54
C ASN A 180 6.66 5.37 -4.01
N SER A 181 6.07 4.19 -4.24
CA SER A 181 6.05 3.54 -5.55
C SER A 181 4.63 3.15 -5.94
N THR A 182 4.42 2.93 -7.23
CA THR A 182 3.10 2.64 -7.80
C THR A 182 3.10 1.29 -8.52
N VAL A 183 2.08 0.47 -8.26
CA VAL A 183 1.80 -0.76 -9.00
C VAL A 183 0.41 -0.69 -9.60
N SER A 184 0.30 -0.47 -10.91
CA SER A 184 -0.98 -0.08 -11.51
C SER A 184 -1.24 -0.53 -12.93
N GLY A 185 -2.51 -0.68 -13.33
CA GLY A 185 -2.86 -0.95 -14.72
C GLY A 185 -2.47 -2.35 -15.21
N ASN A 186 -2.06 -3.24 -14.31
CA ASN A 186 -1.69 -4.60 -14.68
C ASN A 186 -2.96 -5.43 -14.93
N THR A 187 -2.90 -6.34 -15.90
CA THR A 187 -4.04 -7.22 -16.20
C THR A 187 -4.22 -8.31 -15.14
N GLY A 188 -3.13 -8.76 -14.52
CA GLY A 188 -3.17 -9.59 -13.32
C GLY A 188 -3.43 -8.79 -12.05
N SER A 189 -3.17 -9.40 -10.89
CA SER A 189 -3.25 -8.66 -9.62
C SER A 189 -2.13 -7.62 -9.58
N GLY A 190 -2.32 -6.50 -8.87
CA GLY A 190 -1.22 -5.56 -8.68
C GLY A 190 -0.03 -6.27 -8.03
N ILE A 191 -0.28 -6.88 -6.87
CA ILE A 191 0.69 -7.75 -6.19
C ILE A 191 0.06 -9.12 -5.97
N PHE A 192 0.70 -10.17 -6.47
CA PHE A 192 0.37 -11.55 -6.14
C PHE A 192 1.43 -12.09 -5.18
N ASN A 193 1.05 -12.32 -3.94
CA ASN A 193 1.93 -12.85 -2.90
C ASN A 193 1.57 -14.30 -2.57
N GLU A 194 2.50 -15.21 -2.82
CA GLU A 194 2.37 -16.65 -2.59
C GLU A 194 3.33 -17.06 -1.46
N GLY A 195 2.97 -16.81 -0.21
CA GLY A 195 3.75 -17.18 0.98
C GLY A 195 5.03 -16.35 1.21
N GLY A 196 5.26 -15.28 0.44
CA GLY A 196 6.31 -14.29 0.70
C GLY A 196 5.85 -13.21 1.68
N THR A 197 6.74 -12.28 2.04
CA THR A 197 6.38 -11.09 2.85
C THR A 197 6.28 -9.85 1.98
N VAL A 198 5.30 -8.99 2.27
CA VAL A 198 5.07 -7.74 1.53
C VAL A 198 4.94 -6.57 2.50
N SER A 199 5.72 -5.51 2.27
CA SER A 199 5.64 -4.26 3.03
C SER A 199 5.51 -3.07 2.08
N LEU A 200 4.42 -2.31 2.22
CA LEU A 200 4.15 -1.09 1.45
C LEU A 200 4.19 0.12 2.39
N THR A 201 4.92 1.16 1.99
CA THR A 201 4.99 2.44 2.70
C THR A 201 4.82 3.60 1.72
N ASN A 202 3.81 4.45 1.94
CA ASN A 202 3.51 5.59 1.04
C ASN A 202 3.33 5.16 -0.43
N SER A 203 2.77 3.96 -0.66
CA SER A 203 2.72 3.35 -1.99
C SER A 203 1.29 3.16 -2.46
N ILE A 204 1.12 3.02 -3.77
CA ILE A 204 -0.19 2.92 -4.42
C ILE A 204 -0.27 1.60 -5.19
N VAL A 205 -1.36 0.86 -4.99
CA VAL A 205 -1.72 -0.31 -5.80
C VAL A 205 -3.10 -0.07 -6.41
N SER A 206 -3.16 0.20 -7.71
CA SER A 206 -4.41 0.72 -8.28
C SER A 206 -4.71 0.28 -9.71
N SER A 207 -6.00 0.25 -10.05
CA SER A 207 -6.45 0.06 -11.44
C SER A 207 -5.95 -1.23 -12.09
N ASN A 208 -5.69 -2.28 -11.30
CA ASN A 208 -5.36 -3.61 -11.82
C ASN A 208 -6.66 -4.35 -12.16
N THR A 209 -6.66 -5.21 -13.19
CA THR A 209 -7.89 -5.88 -13.66
C THR A 209 -8.25 -7.17 -12.90
N GLU A 210 -7.53 -7.41 -11.82
CA GLU A 210 -7.80 -8.46 -10.84
C GLU A 210 -7.83 -7.83 -9.44
N ASN A 211 -7.33 -8.51 -8.41
CA ASN A 211 -7.22 -7.94 -7.07
C ASN A 211 -6.13 -6.87 -7.03
N GLY A 212 -6.24 -5.92 -6.11
CA GLY A 212 -5.11 -5.02 -5.84
C GLY A 212 -3.94 -5.83 -5.29
N ILE A 213 -4.18 -6.49 -4.16
CA ILE A 213 -3.22 -7.41 -3.55
C ILE A 213 -3.91 -8.76 -3.33
N PHE A 214 -3.38 -9.81 -3.94
CA PHE A 214 -3.81 -11.18 -3.72
C PHE A 214 -2.78 -11.91 -2.86
N ASN A 215 -3.16 -12.26 -1.64
CA ASN A 215 -2.30 -12.92 -0.67
C ASN A 215 -2.79 -14.32 -0.39
N THR A 216 -1.91 -15.30 -0.57
CA THR A 216 -2.22 -16.70 -0.30
C THR A 216 -0.97 -17.45 0.13
N ILE A 217 -1.15 -18.59 0.77
CA ILE A 217 -0.10 -19.58 0.99
C ILE A 217 -0.36 -20.88 0.20
N THR A 218 -1.38 -20.90 -0.66
CA THR A 218 -1.66 -22.05 -1.53
C THR A 218 -0.53 -22.18 -2.56
N GLY A 219 0.17 -23.32 -2.59
CA GLY A 219 1.27 -23.56 -3.53
C GLY A 219 2.62 -23.87 -2.88
N ILE A 220 2.72 -23.74 -1.55
CA ILE A 220 3.91 -24.15 -0.77
C ILE A 220 3.61 -25.42 0.06
N PRO A 221 4.60 -26.31 0.29
CA PRO A 221 4.42 -27.50 1.11
C PRO A 221 3.96 -27.16 2.55
N PRO A 222 3.16 -28.03 3.20
CA PRO A 222 2.36 -27.75 4.41
C PRO A 222 3.15 -27.49 5.71
N PHE A 223 4.46 -27.29 5.64
CA PHE A 223 5.36 -27.33 6.80
C PHE A 223 6.00 -25.99 7.18
N ILE A 224 5.40 -24.81 6.97
CA ILE A 224 6.17 -23.57 7.21
C ILE A 224 5.50 -22.44 8.02
N LEU A 225 6.32 -21.95 8.96
CA LEU A 225 6.20 -20.96 10.05
C LEU A 225 6.20 -19.48 9.61
N ASN A 226 6.08 -19.16 8.33
CA ASN A 226 6.10 -17.76 7.88
C ASN A 226 4.78 -17.44 7.15
N PRO A 227 3.74 -16.96 7.87
CA PRO A 227 2.50 -16.55 7.22
C PRO A 227 2.87 -15.43 6.24
N GLY A 228 2.43 -15.50 4.99
CA GLY A 228 2.81 -14.59 3.90
C GLY A 228 2.38 -13.16 4.18
N ASN A 229 3.06 -12.51 5.13
CA ASN A 229 2.56 -11.40 5.90
C ASN A 229 2.54 -10.13 5.07
N ILE A 230 1.46 -9.35 5.22
CA ILE A 230 1.29 -8.11 4.49
C ILE A 230 1.17 -6.96 5.48
N ARG A 231 1.99 -5.93 5.28
CA ARG A 231 1.90 -4.68 6.02
C ARG A 231 1.81 -3.50 5.08
N LEU A 232 0.76 -2.72 5.21
CA LEU A 232 0.56 -1.45 4.54
C LEU A 232 0.61 -0.33 5.57
N THR A 233 1.41 0.69 5.29
CA THR A 233 1.48 1.92 6.09
C THR A 233 1.36 3.11 5.15
N ASN A 234 0.47 4.06 5.46
CA ASN A 234 0.27 5.27 4.65
C ASN A 234 0.04 4.97 3.15
N SER A 235 -0.57 3.83 2.82
CA SER A 235 -0.65 3.31 1.44
C SER A 235 -2.08 3.24 0.94
N THR A 236 -2.25 3.24 -0.37
CA THR A 236 -3.57 3.23 -1.02
C THR A 236 -3.73 1.99 -1.89
N VAL A 237 -4.85 1.27 -1.74
CA VAL A 237 -5.26 0.20 -2.65
C VAL A 237 -6.61 0.55 -3.25
N SER A 238 -6.66 0.87 -4.55
CA SER A 238 -7.87 1.47 -5.11
C SER A 238 -8.16 1.20 -6.57
N GLY A 239 -9.44 1.16 -6.94
CA GLY A 239 -9.84 1.09 -8.36
C GLY A 239 -9.51 -0.23 -9.03
N ASN A 240 -9.19 -1.29 -8.27
CA ASN A 240 -8.94 -2.61 -8.83
C ASN A 240 -10.28 -3.29 -9.13
N THR A 241 -10.36 -4.09 -10.18
CA THR A 241 -11.66 -4.61 -10.67
C THR A 241 -12.12 -5.89 -9.96
N LYS A 242 -11.38 -6.36 -8.95
CA LYS A 242 -11.83 -7.37 -7.97
C LYS A 242 -11.63 -6.87 -6.53
N THR A 243 -11.32 -7.76 -5.60
CA THR A 243 -11.11 -7.39 -4.19
C THR A 243 -9.90 -6.45 -4.08
N GLY A 244 -9.99 -5.43 -3.24
CA GLY A 244 -8.84 -4.55 -2.98
C GLY A 244 -7.67 -5.35 -2.40
N ILE A 245 -7.88 -5.94 -1.23
CA ILE A 245 -6.91 -6.81 -0.56
C ILE A 245 -7.57 -8.15 -0.23
N TYR A 246 -7.11 -9.20 -0.89
CA TYR A 246 -7.51 -10.57 -0.59
C TYR A 246 -6.48 -11.20 0.34
N ASN A 247 -6.80 -11.33 1.62
CA ASN A 247 -5.94 -11.93 2.64
C ASN A 247 -6.41 -13.35 2.97
N ARG A 248 -5.67 -14.34 2.48
CA ARG A 248 -5.91 -15.75 2.77
C ARG A 248 -4.74 -16.36 3.52
N ASP A 249 -5.08 -17.02 4.63
CA ASP A 249 -4.19 -17.83 5.46
C ASP A 249 -2.93 -17.08 5.93
N SER A 250 -3.10 -15.80 6.23
CA SER A 250 -2.00 -14.90 6.52
C SER A 250 -2.43 -13.72 7.40
N ILE A 251 -1.45 -12.90 7.81
CA ILE A 251 -1.68 -11.71 8.61
C ILE A 251 -1.58 -10.45 7.75
N LEU A 252 -2.61 -9.61 7.84
CA LEU A 252 -2.68 -8.28 7.25
C LEU A 252 -2.64 -7.21 8.35
N TRP A 253 -1.71 -6.27 8.23
CA TRP A 253 -1.72 -5.02 9.00
C TRP A 253 -1.92 -3.83 8.07
N LEU A 254 -2.98 -3.07 8.32
CA LEU A 254 -3.31 -1.85 7.58
C LEU A 254 -3.27 -0.66 8.54
N ASN A 255 -2.28 0.22 8.37
CA ASN A 255 -2.08 1.37 9.25
C ASN A 255 -2.13 2.66 8.42
N ASN A 256 -2.91 3.64 8.86
CA ASN A 256 -2.99 4.95 8.20
C ASN A 256 -3.27 4.86 6.69
N SER A 257 -4.00 3.84 6.24
CA SER A 257 -4.08 3.47 4.83
C SER A 257 -5.52 3.49 4.32
N THR A 258 -5.67 3.58 3.00
CA THR A 258 -6.98 3.69 2.36
C THR A 258 -7.20 2.56 1.37
N VAL A 259 -8.32 1.84 1.51
CA VAL A 259 -8.77 0.82 0.55
C VAL A 259 -10.08 1.27 -0.05
N SER A 260 -10.09 1.61 -1.33
CA SER A 260 -11.27 2.30 -1.89
C SER A 260 -11.60 2.03 -3.35
N ASN A 261 -12.88 2.08 -3.68
CA ASN A 261 -13.39 2.01 -5.04
C ASN A 261 -12.94 0.74 -5.80
N ASN A 262 -12.78 -0.39 -5.11
CA ASN A 262 -12.52 -1.67 -5.75
C ASN A 262 -13.84 -2.38 -6.12
N THR A 263 -13.87 -3.10 -7.23
CA THR A 263 -15.04 -3.87 -7.70
C THR A 263 -15.00 -5.29 -7.13
N GLY A 264 -15.07 -5.36 -5.82
CA GLY A 264 -15.20 -6.53 -4.97
C GLY A 264 -15.27 -6.04 -3.52
N SER A 265 -15.09 -6.92 -2.54
CA SER A 265 -14.82 -6.46 -1.18
C SER A 265 -13.61 -5.52 -1.17
N GLY A 266 -13.63 -4.48 -0.35
CA GLY A 266 -12.40 -3.72 -0.07
C GLY A 266 -11.33 -4.65 0.47
N ILE A 267 -11.69 -5.44 1.49
CA ILE A 267 -10.82 -6.45 2.11
C ILE A 267 -11.60 -7.76 2.26
N SER A 268 -10.99 -8.87 1.86
CA SER A 268 -11.50 -10.21 2.17
C SER A 268 -10.49 -10.91 3.08
N ASN A 269 -10.89 -11.27 4.29
CA ASN A 269 -10.05 -11.96 5.28
C ASN A 269 -10.65 -13.32 5.62
N LEU A 270 -10.03 -14.40 5.11
CA LEU A 270 -10.57 -15.75 5.25
C LEU A 270 -9.49 -16.82 5.25
N SER A 271 -9.64 -17.84 6.08
CA SER A 271 -8.86 -19.08 6.01
C SER A 271 -9.56 -20.13 5.15
N ILE A 272 -8.80 -21.05 4.55
CA ILE A 272 -9.39 -22.32 4.11
C ILE A 272 -9.17 -23.40 5.16
N GLN A 273 -10.22 -24.17 5.46
CA GLN A 273 -10.07 -25.44 6.18
C GLN A 273 -9.67 -26.52 5.17
N ASP A 274 -8.41 -26.52 4.75
CA ASP A 274 -7.86 -27.64 3.99
C ASP A 274 -7.18 -28.63 4.93
N GLU A 275 -7.32 -29.94 4.67
CA GLU A 275 -6.91 -31.03 5.58
C GLU A 275 -5.42 -30.98 5.98
N TYR A 276 -4.60 -30.23 5.23
CA TYR A 276 -3.16 -30.14 5.38
C TYR A 276 -2.63 -28.76 5.79
N ILE A 277 -3.48 -27.73 5.91
CA ILE A 277 -3.06 -26.36 6.23
C ILE A 277 -3.83 -25.87 7.48
N PHE A 278 -3.14 -25.86 8.63
CA PHE A 278 -3.65 -25.28 9.88
C PHE A 278 -3.21 -23.82 10.01
N SER A 279 -3.62 -22.95 9.08
CA SER A 279 -3.39 -21.51 9.16
C SER A 279 -4.69 -20.78 9.47
N SER A 280 -4.64 -19.86 10.42
CA SER A 280 -5.68 -18.84 10.59
C SER A 280 -5.27 -17.58 9.84
N SER A 281 -6.23 -16.89 9.26
CA SER A 281 -6.05 -15.53 8.75
C SER A 281 -6.30 -14.51 9.84
N SER A 282 -5.60 -13.39 9.80
CA SER A 282 -5.99 -12.25 10.62
C SER A 282 -5.77 -10.93 9.91
N ALA A 283 -6.62 -9.95 10.19
CA ALA A 283 -6.49 -8.60 9.71
C ALA A 283 -6.61 -7.59 10.86
N THR A 284 -5.71 -6.62 10.92
CA THR A 284 -5.78 -5.50 11.85
C THR A 284 -5.75 -4.19 11.09
N LEU A 285 -6.80 -3.39 11.24
CA LEU A 285 -6.92 -2.06 10.69
C LEU A 285 -6.79 -1.06 11.83
N THR A 286 -5.87 -0.11 11.69
CA THR A 286 -5.71 1.01 12.63
C THR A 286 -5.62 2.31 11.86
N ASN A 287 -6.39 3.32 12.30
CA ASN A 287 -6.41 4.66 11.67
C ASN A 287 -6.61 4.58 10.15
N SER A 288 -7.44 3.68 9.66
CA SER A 288 -7.55 3.38 8.23
C SER A 288 -8.95 3.61 7.70
N THR A 289 -9.06 3.84 6.40
CA THR A 289 -10.33 4.13 5.73
C THR A 289 -10.64 3.05 4.69
N VAL A 290 -11.86 2.50 4.72
CA VAL A 290 -12.40 1.58 3.70
C VAL A 290 -13.63 2.23 3.08
N PHE A 291 -13.55 2.61 1.79
CA PHE A 291 -14.54 3.50 1.18
C PHE A 291 -14.95 3.09 -0.23
N GLY A 292 -16.25 3.07 -0.53
CA GLY A 292 -16.69 3.00 -1.93
C GLY A 292 -16.43 1.66 -2.63
N ASN A 293 -16.09 0.60 -1.90
CA ASN A 293 -15.87 -0.72 -2.50
C ASN A 293 -17.23 -1.41 -2.75
N THR A 294 -17.35 -2.14 -3.85
CA THR A 294 -18.62 -2.74 -4.28
C THR A 294 -18.45 -4.21 -4.55
N ASN A 295 -19.14 -5.07 -3.79
CA ASN A 295 -19.18 -6.51 -4.01
C ASN A 295 -20.56 -6.93 -4.53
N THR A 296 -20.63 -7.95 -5.38
CA THR A 296 -21.91 -8.56 -5.81
C THR A 296 -22.48 -9.52 -4.77
N THR A 297 -21.70 -9.86 -3.74
CA THR A 297 -22.13 -10.72 -2.64
C THR A 297 -22.06 -9.96 -1.30
N GLU A 298 -21.77 -10.63 -0.20
CA GLU A 298 -21.60 -10.06 1.13
C GLU A 298 -20.30 -9.25 1.28
N GLY A 299 -20.29 -8.33 2.26
CA GLY A 299 -19.07 -7.64 2.68
C GLY A 299 -18.53 -6.68 1.62
N GLY A 300 -19.29 -5.62 1.29
CA GLY A 300 -18.84 -4.61 0.33
C GLY A 300 -17.52 -3.95 0.75
N GLY A 301 -17.43 -3.51 2.00
CA GLY A 301 -16.20 -2.97 2.57
C GLY A 301 -15.27 -4.09 3.01
N ILE A 302 -15.74 -4.95 3.91
CA ILE A 302 -14.96 -6.07 4.45
C ILE A 302 -15.82 -7.33 4.51
N TYR A 303 -15.34 -8.39 3.89
CA TYR A 303 -15.79 -9.76 4.16
C TYR A 303 -14.81 -10.43 5.12
N ASN A 304 -15.29 -10.95 6.24
CA ASN A 304 -14.47 -11.59 7.26
C ASN A 304 -15.01 -12.97 7.63
N ASN A 305 -14.12 -13.96 7.66
CA ASN A 305 -14.41 -15.31 8.16
C ASN A 305 -13.46 -15.72 9.31
N ASP A 306 -12.45 -14.91 9.64
CA ASP A 306 -11.45 -15.21 10.67
C ASP A 306 -11.23 -14.03 11.64
N ALA A 307 -10.05 -13.86 12.24
CA ALA A 307 -9.79 -12.79 13.19
C ALA A 307 -9.66 -11.40 12.51
N LEU A 308 -10.49 -10.44 12.94
CA LEU A 308 -10.46 -9.06 12.48
C LEU A 308 -10.45 -8.10 13.66
N THR A 309 -9.54 -7.12 13.65
CA THR A 309 -9.49 -6.03 14.63
C THR A 309 -9.59 -4.69 13.91
N LEU A 310 -10.57 -3.88 14.31
CA LEU A 310 -10.80 -2.53 13.80
C LEU A 310 -10.65 -1.53 14.95
N ILE A 311 -9.64 -0.66 14.86
CA ILE A 311 -9.40 0.39 15.85
C ILE A 311 -9.27 1.72 15.12
N ASN A 312 -10.03 2.73 15.52
CA ASN A 312 -10.00 4.04 14.88
C ASN A 312 -10.17 3.95 13.35
N THR A 313 -11.08 3.11 12.86
CA THR A 313 -11.28 2.89 11.42
C THR A 313 -12.54 3.59 10.94
N THR A 314 -12.55 4.06 9.69
CA THR A 314 -13.75 4.61 9.02
C THR A 314 -14.14 3.73 7.84
N ILE A 315 -15.31 3.09 7.90
CA ILE A 315 -15.85 2.20 6.86
C ILE A 315 -17.19 2.75 6.37
N THR A 316 -17.20 3.38 5.19
CA THR A 316 -18.41 4.05 4.67
C THR A 316 -18.56 3.91 3.15
N ASN A 317 -19.78 4.11 2.65
CA ASN A 317 -20.09 4.11 1.22
C ASN A 317 -19.72 2.82 0.48
N ASN A 318 -19.53 1.70 1.19
CA ASN A 318 -19.30 0.41 0.56
C ASN A 318 -20.65 -0.29 0.30
N THR A 319 -20.70 -1.15 -0.72
CA THR A 319 -21.95 -1.75 -1.20
C THR A 319 -21.83 -3.27 -1.32
N ALA A 320 -22.73 -4.00 -0.65
CA ALA A 320 -23.02 -5.41 -0.90
C ALA A 320 -24.18 -5.56 -1.90
N ASP A 321 -24.30 -6.73 -2.53
CA ASP A 321 -25.29 -7.01 -3.60
C ASP A 321 -25.30 -5.93 -4.71
N SER A 322 -24.12 -5.52 -5.19
CA SER A 322 -24.02 -4.44 -6.19
C SER A 322 -24.73 -4.74 -7.53
N ASN A 323 -25.05 -6.00 -7.81
CA ASN A 323 -25.86 -6.46 -8.95
C ASN A 323 -27.37 -6.53 -8.64
N ALA A 324 -27.79 -6.31 -7.39
CA ALA A 324 -29.18 -6.27 -6.93
C ALA A 324 -29.97 -7.56 -7.27
N ASP A 325 -29.34 -8.72 -7.12
CA ASP A 325 -30.01 -10.01 -7.33
C ASP A 325 -30.76 -10.52 -6.09
N GLY A 326 -30.64 -9.78 -4.97
CA GLY A 326 -31.30 -10.07 -3.70
C GLY A 326 -30.47 -10.94 -2.76
N THR A 327 -29.19 -11.17 -3.07
CA THR A 327 -28.24 -11.89 -2.21
C THR A 327 -27.00 -11.06 -1.88
N GLY A 328 -26.85 -10.72 -0.60
CA GLY A 328 -25.69 -10.00 -0.08
C GLY A 328 -26.04 -9.32 1.23
N ASP A 329 -25.13 -9.38 2.20
CA ASP A 329 -25.30 -8.80 3.53
C ASP A 329 -24.05 -7.99 3.90
N GLY A 330 -24.18 -7.06 4.85
CA GLY A 330 -23.04 -6.36 5.44
C GLY A 330 -22.28 -5.49 4.44
N GLY A 331 -22.96 -4.51 3.83
CA GLY A 331 -22.35 -3.55 2.90
C GLY A 331 -21.06 -2.93 3.42
N GLY A 332 -21.03 -2.55 4.70
CA GLY A 332 -19.81 -2.15 5.40
C GLY A 332 -18.95 -3.36 5.78
N VAL A 333 -19.44 -4.18 6.72
CA VAL A 333 -18.73 -5.37 7.21
C VAL A 333 -19.68 -6.56 7.32
N PHE A 334 -19.31 -7.67 6.68
CA PHE A 334 -19.94 -8.98 6.89
C PHE A 334 -18.98 -9.91 7.64
N ASN A 335 -19.44 -10.47 8.77
CA ASN A 335 -18.68 -11.45 9.55
C ASN A 335 -19.35 -12.83 9.55
N ASP A 336 -18.75 -13.78 8.82
CA ASP A 336 -19.30 -15.10 8.49
C ASP A 336 -18.94 -16.22 9.50
N GLY A 337 -18.44 -15.87 10.69
CA GLY A 337 -18.12 -16.84 11.74
C GLY A 337 -16.77 -16.64 12.42
N GLY A 338 -15.97 -15.69 11.94
CA GLY A 338 -14.72 -15.26 12.56
C GLY A 338 -14.94 -14.40 13.81
N THR A 339 -13.87 -14.08 14.52
CA THR A 339 -13.93 -13.10 15.62
C THR A 339 -13.65 -11.71 15.07
N ILE A 340 -14.54 -10.75 15.33
CA ILE A 340 -14.27 -9.35 15.04
C ILE A 340 -14.31 -8.53 16.33
N THR A 341 -13.28 -7.70 16.54
CA THR A 341 -13.21 -6.73 17.63
C THR A 341 -13.21 -5.32 17.05
N VAL A 342 -14.11 -4.46 17.53
CA VAL A 342 -14.27 -3.09 17.02
C VAL A 342 -14.20 -2.09 18.16
N GLY A 343 -13.35 -1.07 18.03
CA GLY A 343 -13.23 0.03 18.99
C GLY A 343 -12.95 1.37 18.30
N ASN A 344 -13.51 2.46 18.84
CA ASN A 344 -13.36 3.81 18.29
C ASN A 344 -13.59 3.92 16.77
N SER A 345 -14.45 3.09 16.18
CA SER A 345 -14.56 3.01 14.71
C SER A 345 -15.95 3.44 14.21
N ILE A 346 -15.98 3.98 13.00
CA ILE A 346 -17.19 4.33 12.26
C ILE A 346 -17.48 3.23 11.24
N ILE A 347 -18.67 2.63 11.31
CA ILE A 347 -19.22 1.74 10.29
C ILE A 347 -20.63 2.25 9.96
N ALA A 348 -20.75 3.13 8.98
CA ALA A 348 -21.98 3.86 8.71
C ALA A 348 -22.11 4.32 7.26
N GLY A 349 -23.34 4.47 6.77
CA GLY A 349 -23.60 4.98 5.42
C GLY A 349 -23.10 4.05 4.32
N ASN A 350 -23.06 2.75 4.59
CA ASN A 350 -22.85 1.71 3.60
C ASN A 350 -24.20 1.24 3.03
N PHE A 351 -24.17 0.37 2.03
CA PHE A 351 -25.35 -0.06 1.28
C PHE A 351 -25.41 -1.57 1.17
N ASP A 352 -26.62 -2.08 1.29
CA ASP A 352 -26.99 -3.42 0.86
C ASP A 352 -28.16 -3.21 -0.11
N ASN A 353 -27.93 -3.57 -1.37
CA ASN A 353 -28.89 -3.35 -2.45
C ASN A 353 -29.92 -4.49 -2.57
N SER A 354 -29.90 -5.45 -1.64
CA SER A 354 -30.88 -6.52 -1.56
C SER A 354 -32.31 -5.97 -1.53
N THR A 355 -33.19 -6.58 -2.34
CA THR A 355 -34.62 -6.20 -2.42
C THR A 355 -35.51 -6.93 -1.40
N SER A 356 -34.90 -7.73 -0.51
CA SER A 356 -35.59 -8.55 0.49
C SER A 356 -35.74 -7.81 1.84
N SER A 357 -36.47 -8.39 2.80
CA SER A 357 -36.70 -7.78 4.12
C SER A 357 -35.49 -7.83 5.06
N ASN A 358 -34.35 -8.38 4.63
CA ASN A 358 -33.13 -8.50 5.44
C ASN A 358 -32.04 -7.58 4.89
N ILE A 359 -32.29 -6.27 4.87
CA ILE A 359 -31.30 -5.28 4.41
C ILE A 359 -30.35 -4.97 5.58
N THR A 360 -29.07 -5.32 5.42
CA THR A 360 -28.03 -5.22 6.47
C THR A 360 -26.87 -4.33 6.00
N PRO A 361 -27.10 -3.01 5.84
CA PRO A 361 -26.21 -2.18 5.03
C PRO A 361 -24.85 -1.92 5.68
N ASP A 362 -24.78 -1.71 7.00
CA ASP A 362 -23.51 -1.37 7.66
C ASP A 362 -22.78 -2.58 8.23
N VAL A 363 -23.49 -3.48 8.92
CA VAL A 363 -22.91 -4.64 9.59
C VAL A 363 -23.83 -5.86 9.53
N ALA A 364 -23.24 -7.04 9.39
CA ALA A 364 -23.94 -8.32 9.53
C ALA A 364 -23.04 -9.39 10.16
N GLY A 365 -23.63 -10.27 10.96
CA GLY A 365 -22.91 -11.29 11.73
C GLY A 365 -22.64 -10.91 13.19
N SER A 366 -21.80 -11.70 13.87
CA SER A 366 -21.51 -11.48 15.31
C SER A 366 -20.30 -10.57 15.51
N PHE A 367 -20.38 -9.62 16.45
CA PHE A 367 -19.29 -8.68 16.74
C PHE A 367 -18.90 -8.72 18.21
N SER A 368 -17.63 -8.41 18.49
CA SER A 368 -17.14 -8.08 19.82
C SER A 368 -16.90 -6.57 19.90
N ASP A 369 -17.62 -5.94 20.81
CA ASP A 369 -17.61 -4.50 20.96
C ASP A 369 -16.63 -4.08 22.05
N SER A 370 -15.56 -3.37 21.68
CA SER A 370 -14.62 -2.75 22.61
C SER A 370 -15.04 -1.34 23.04
N GLY A 371 -16.20 -0.86 22.60
CA GLY A 371 -16.79 0.41 22.98
C GLY A 371 -16.44 1.57 22.04
N ASN A 372 -17.19 2.66 22.23
CA ASN A 372 -17.01 3.95 21.55
C ASN A 372 -17.02 3.86 20.02
N ASN A 373 -17.83 2.96 19.46
CA ASN A 373 -18.06 2.91 18.02
C ASN A 373 -19.27 3.74 17.62
N LEU A 374 -19.29 4.17 16.36
CA LEU A 374 -20.45 4.72 15.67
C LEU A 374 -20.87 3.74 14.58
N VAL A 375 -21.95 3.00 14.84
CA VAL A 375 -22.56 2.09 13.87
C VAL A 375 -23.84 2.71 13.37
N GLY A 376 -23.90 3.01 12.07
CA GLY A 376 -25.02 3.69 11.44
C GLY A 376 -26.31 2.88 11.56
N ASN A 377 -26.25 1.59 11.23
CA ASN A 377 -27.35 0.64 11.31
C ASN A 377 -26.85 -0.75 11.71
N ASN A 378 -27.24 -1.24 12.90
CA ASN A 378 -26.81 -2.55 13.39
C ASN A 378 -27.67 -3.75 12.94
N THR A 379 -28.64 -3.55 12.05
CA THR A 379 -29.55 -4.62 11.59
C THR A 379 -28.74 -5.75 10.96
N GLY A 380 -29.01 -7.00 11.36
CA GLY A 380 -28.26 -8.18 10.90
C GLY A 380 -27.07 -8.55 11.78
N SER A 381 -26.77 -7.75 12.81
CA SER A 381 -25.64 -7.98 13.70
C SER A 381 -26.02 -8.31 15.14
N THR A 382 -25.08 -8.90 15.89
CA THR A 382 -25.17 -9.08 17.35
C THR A 382 -23.87 -8.64 18.04
N GLY A 383 -23.92 -8.41 19.36
CA GLY A 383 -22.74 -8.14 20.18
C GLY A 383 -22.26 -6.68 20.23
N LEU A 384 -22.83 -5.78 19.42
CA LEU A 384 -22.62 -4.33 19.49
C LEU A 384 -23.49 -3.68 20.60
N THR A 385 -23.21 -4.01 21.86
CA THR A 385 -24.07 -3.66 23.02
C THR A 385 -23.47 -2.64 23.98
N THR A 386 -22.20 -2.29 23.84
CA THR A 386 -21.46 -1.36 24.72
C THR A 386 -21.10 -0.03 24.05
N SER A 387 -21.32 0.07 22.74
CA SER A 387 -21.12 1.26 21.92
C SER A 387 -22.15 2.35 22.25
N THR A 388 -21.69 3.60 22.32
CA THR A 388 -22.54 4.74 22.67
C THR A 388 -23.42 5.21 21.51
N LEU A 389 -23.05 4.89 20.26
CA LEU A 389 -23.74 5.36 19.06
C LEU A 389 -24.07 4.19 18.13
N VAL A 390 -25.24 3.58 18.32
CA VAL A 390 -25.73 2.46 17.50
C VAL A 390 -27.11 2.79 16.96
N GLY A 391 -27.21 3.01 15.66
CA GLY A 391 -28.48 3.22 14.96
C GLY A 391 -29.14 1.91 14.53
N THR A 392 -30.34 2.04 13.98
CA THR A 392 -31.15 0.91 13.49
C THR A 392 -31.63 1.19 12.07
N ASN A 393 -32.23 0.20 11.40
CA ASN A 393 -32.81 0.42 10.08
C ASN A 393 -33.89 1.54 10.08
N ALA A 394 -34.67 1.67 11.15
CA ALA A 394 -35.71 2.69 11.26
C ALA A 394 -35.16 4.09 11.60
N SER A 395 -33.97 4.15 12.20
CA SER A 395 -33.33 5.40 12.62
C SER A 395 -31.81 5.23 12.54
N PRO A 396 -31.24 5.30 11.33
CA PRO A 396 -29.81 5.20 11.16
C PRO A 396 -29.11 6.46 11.65
N ILE A 397 -27.90 6.31 12.21
CA ILE A 397 -27.08 7.44 12.65
C ILE A 397 -26.20 7.90 11.49
N ASN A 398 -26.26 9.19 11.17
CA ASN A 398 -25.36 9.82 10.20
C ASN A 398 -24.08 10.29 10.90
N PRO A 399 -22.88 9.81 10.49
CA PRO A 399 -21.61 10.24 11.08
C PRO A 399 -21.19 11.67 10.69
N GLN A 400 -21.89 12.32 9.75
CA GLN A 400 -21.61 13.67 9.24
C GLN A 400 -20.17 13.83 8.77
N LEU A 401 -19.82 13.08 7.73
CA LEU A 401 -18.49 13.05 7.14
C LEU A 401 -18.42 13.90 5.87
N SER A 402 -17.24 14.43 5.56
CA SER A 402 -16.92 14.95 4.23
C SER A 402 -16.87 13.81 3.19
N PRO A 403 -16.86 14.14 1.89
CA PRO A 403 -16.40 13.20 0.87
C PRO A 403 -14.99 12.67 1.16
N LEU A 404 -14.64 11.51 0.59
CA LEU A 404 -13.28 11.01 0.57
C LEU A 404 -12.40 11.94 -0.27
N GLN A 405 -11.42 12.61 0.36
CA GLN A 405 -10.59 13.60 -0.31
C GLN A 405 -9.23 13.76 0.39
N ASN A 406 -8.36 14.57 -0.20
CA ASN A 406 -7.09 14.91 0.42
C ASN A 406 -7.33 15.93 1.55
N ASN A 407 -7.12 15.51 2.80
CA ASN A 407 -7.21 16.37 3.98
C ASN A 407 -5.84 16.61 4.65
N GLY A 408 -4.74 16.52 3.90
CA GLY A 408 -3.39 16.90 4.33
C GLY A 408 -2.43 15.76 4.73
N GLY A 409 -2.81 14.51 4.50
CA GLY A 409 -1.98 13.32 4.81
C GLY A 409 -1.53 12.54 3.57
N ALA A 410 -0.88 11.39 3.81
CA ALA A 410 -0.36 10.52 2.75
C ALA A 410 -1.46 9.76 1.98
N THR A 411 -2.62 9.54 2.59
CA THR A 411 -3.77 8.91 1.95
C THR A 411 -5.02 9.77 2.06
N LEU A 412 -6.02 9.51 1.22
CA LEU A 412 -7.31 10.19 1.29
C LEU A 412 -8.06 9.78 2.56
N THR A 413 -8.77 10.72 3.16
CA THR A 413 -9.56 10.54 4.39
C THR A 413 -10.92 11.22 4.28
N GLN A 414 -11.81 10.95 5.23
CA GLN A 414 -13.05 11.70 5.40
C GLN A 414 -12.97 12.50 6.69
N ALA A 415 -13.05 13.82 6.59
CA ALA A 415 -13.05 14.71 7.74
C ALA A 415 -14.42 14.66 8.45
N LEU A 416 -14.41 14.76 9.78
CA LEU A 416 -15.64 14.97 10.55
C LEU A 416 -16.15 16.40 10.32
N LEU A 417 -17.41 16.55 9.94
CA LEU A 417 -18.05 17.86 9.76
C LEU A 417 -18.50 18.42 11.10
N ALA A 418 -18.72 19.74 11.15
CA ALA A 418 -19.22 20.41 12.35
C ALA A 418 -20.58 19.83 12.77
N GLY A 419 -20.68 19.42 14.04
CA GLY A 419 -21.85 18.76 14.62
C GLY A 419 -21.80 17.23 14.57
N SER A 420 -20.75 16.64 14.00
CA SER A 420 -20.61 15.19 13.93
C SER A 420 -20.69 14.57 15.32
N PRO A 421 -21.50 13.50 15.51
CA PRO A 421 -21.57 12.80 16.78
C PRO A 421 -20.29 12.02 17.11
N ALA A 422 -19.34 11.90 16.17
CA ALA A 422 -18.07 11.22 16.36
C ALA A 422 -16.99 12.10 17.03
N ILE A 423 -17.20 13.42 17.10
CA ILE A 423 -16.23 14.36 17.67
C ILE A 423 -16.16 14.21 19.19
N ASP A 424 -14.96 14.11 19.75
CA ASP A 424 -14.64 13.95 21.18
C ASP A 424 -15.43 12.79 21.84
N ALA A 425 -15.76 11.74 21.08
CA ALA A 425 -16.66 10.66 21.51
C ALA A 425 -15.96 9.29 21.67
N GLY A 426 -14.66 9.22 21.39
CA GLY A 426 -13.85 8.02 21.46
C GLY A 426 -13.26 7.75 22.86
N ASN A 427 -12.57 6.62 22.98
CA ASN A 427 -11.87 6.19 24.18
C ASN A 427 -10.36 6.27 24.01
N ASN A 428 -9.72 7.20 24.75
CA ASN A 428 -8.28 7.41 24.72
C ASN A 428 -7.44 6.16 25.07
N SER A 429 -7.99 5.21 25.84
CA SER A 429 -7.26 3.99 26.22
C SER A 429 -7.06 2.99 25.07
N LEU A 430 -7.84 3.13 23.99
CA LEU A 430 -7.71 2.32 22.77
C LEU A 430 -6.74 2.95 21.74
N VAL A 431 -6.25 4.16 22.02
CA VAL A 431 -5.32 4.87 21.13
C VAL A 431 -3.90 4.33 21.31
N SER A 432 -3.33 3.78 20.24
CA SER A 432 -1.96 3.27 20.21
C SER A 432 -0.98 4.18 19.46
N ALA A 433 -1.48 5.09 18.62
CA ALA A 433 -0.69 6.01 17.79
C ALA A 433 -0.80 7.46 18.26
N SER A 434 0.25 8.25 18.09
CA SER A 434 0.26 9.68 18.46
C SER A 434 -0.48 10.57 17.46
N THR A 435 -0.69 10.11 16.24
CA THR A 435 -1.33 10.85 15.15
C THR A 435 -2.53 10.09 14.57
N ASP A 436 -3.45 10.81 13.94
CA ASP A 436 -4.51 10.19 13.15
C ASP A 436 -4.00 9.64 11.81
N GLN A 437 -4.91 9.20 10.93
CA GLN A 437 -4.57 8.63 9.62
C GLN A 437 -3.64 9.53 8.78
N ARG A 438 -3.71 10.86 8.94
CA ARG A 438 -2.92 11.79 8.13
C ARG A 438 -1.44 11.80 8.52
N GLY A 439 -1.10 11.33 9.71
CA GLY A 439 0.27 11.22 10.18
C GLY A 439 0.79 12.49 10.88
N PRO A 440 2.12 12.72 10.88
CA PRO A 440 2.76 13.83 11.61
C PRO A 440 2.11 15.19 11.36
N GLY A 441 1.84 15.93 12.44
CA GLY A 441 1.15 17.23 12.40
C GLY A 441 -0.36 17.17 12.65
N PHE A 442 -0.93 15.97 12.75
CA PHE A 442 -2.33 15.73 13.07
C PHE A 442 -2.42 14.82 14.29
N ASP A 443 -2.46 15.40 15.48
CA ASP A 443 -2.49 14.65 16.74
C ASP A 443 -3.71 13.73 16.78
N ARG A 444 -3.58 12.55 17.40
CA ARG A 444 -4.66 11.56 17.53
C ARG A 444 -5.61 11.85 18.70
N ILE A 445 -5.18 12.68 19.63
CA ILE A 445 -5.99 13.15 20.76
C ILE A 445 -5.89 14.66 20.77
N SER A 446 -6.93 15.29 20.26
CA SER A 446 -7.13 16.73 20.20
C SER A 446 -8.21 17.10 21.21
N ASN A 447 -8.17 18.30 21.80
CA ASN A 447 -9.14 18.72 22.84
C ASN A 447 -9.32 17.77 24.05
N GLY A 448 -8.40 16.82 24.25
CA GLY A 448 -8.36 15.91 25.40
C GLY A 448 -9.12 14.59 25.23
N VAL A 449 -9.90 14.41 24.16
CA VAL A 449 -10.63 13.17 23.86
C VAL A 449 -10.46 12.83 22.38
N VAL A 450 -10.16 11.57 22.09
CA VAL A 450 -10.06 11.09 20.70
C VAL A 450 -11.44 11.07 20.03
N ASP A 451 -11.48 11.39 18.74
CA ASP A 451 -12.65 11.19 17.91
C ASP A 451 -12.86 9.72 17.55
N ILE A 452 -14.10 9.35 17.24
CA ILE A 452 -14.41 8.04 16.65
C ILE A 452 -14.06 8.07 15.15
N GLY A 453 -13.36 7.06 14.66
CA GLY A 453 -12.98 6.89 13.25
C GLY A 453 -11.51 7.18 12.96
N ALA A 454 -11.14 7.18 11.69
CA ALA A 454 -9.74 7.34 11.25
C ALA A 454 -9.19 8.77 11.31
N TYR A 455 -10.07 9.75 11.39
CA TYR A 455 -9.76 11.19 11.36
C TYR A 455 -10.00 11.82 12.73
N GLU A 456 -9.12 12.73 13.13
CA GLU A 456 -9.22 13.56 14.34
C GLU A 456 -9.40 15.05 13.98
N VAL A 457 -10.42 15.71 14.51
CA VAL A 457 -10.60 17.16 14.39
C VAL A 457 -9.50 17.87 15.16
N GLN A 458 -8.67 18.61 14.43
CA GLN A 458 -7.59 19.39 15.03
C GLN A 458 -8.16 20.68 15.62
N PHE A 459 -8.08 20.81 16.94
CA PHE A 459 -8.36 22.05 17.64
C PHE A 459 -7.04 22.78 17.82
N THR A 460 -6.79 23.80 16.98
CA THR A 460 -5.66 24.69 17.25
C THR A 460 -5.88 25.31 18.62
N SER A 461 -4.96 25.08 19.56
CA SER A 461 -4.99 25.84 20.82
C SER A 461 -5.05 27.33 20.45
N LYS A 462 -6.14 28.00 20.83
CA LYS A 462 -6.17 29.46 20.77
C LYS A 462 -4.94 29.90 21.58
N PRO A 463 -4.04 30.74 21.04
CA PRO A 463 -2.90 31.20 21.83
C PRO A 463 -3.46 31.71 23.16
N PRO A 464 -2.85 31.33 24.30
CA PRO A 464 -3.36 31.71 25.61
C PRO A 464 -3.66 33.19 25.54
N ILE A 465 -4.90 33.57 25.84
CA ILE A 465 -5.26 34.98 25.94
C ILE A 465 -4.28 35.53 26.96
N ASN A 466 -3.32 36.32 26.48
CA ASN A 466 -2.38 36.96 27.35
C ASN A 466 -3.19 38.02 28.11
N THR A 467 -3.70 37.62 29.27
CA THR A 467 -4.47 38.48 30.17
C THR A 467 -3.63 39.70 30.55
N ASP A 468 -2.31 39.58 30.53
CA ASP A 468 -1.35 40.66 30.73
C ASP A 468 -1.41 41.71 29.59
N THR A 469 -1.65 41.29 28.34
CA THR A 469 -1.85 42.21 27.20
C THR A 469 -3.19 42.94 27.29
N ILE A 470 -4.26 42.26 27.73
CA ILE A 470 -5.58 42.88 27.94
C ILE A 470 -5.55 43.85 29.12
N VAL A 471 -4.91 43.46 30.23
CA VAL A 471 -4.74 44.33 31.41
C VAL A 471 -3.87 45.54 31.07
N LYS A 472 -2.77 45.38 30.32
CA LYS A 472 -1.95 46.52 29.87
C LYS A 472 -2.70 47.45 28.90
N ALA A 473 -3.54 46.91 28.02
CA ALA A 473 -4.39 47.72 27.15
C ALA A 473 -5.47 48.49 27.94
N TYR A 474 -6.08 47.84 28.95
CA TYR A 474 -7.06 48.48 29.83
C TYR A 474 -6.43 49.58 30.70
N LEU A 475 -5.24 49.33 31.27
CA LEU A 475 -4.52 50.31 32.07
C LEU A 475 -4.06 51.52 31.22
N ARG A 476 -3.58 51.29 29.98
CA ARG A 476 -3.25 52.38 29.04
C ARG A 476 -4.48 53.22 28.65
N TYR A 477 -5.64 52.59 28.52
CA TYR A 477 -6.90 53.30 28.24
C TYR A 477 -7.33 54.17 29.44
N GLN A 478 -7.16 53.67 30.67
CA GLN A 478 -7.42 54.46 31.89
C GLN A 478 -6.45 55.64 32.04
N GLU A 479 -5.16 55.45 31.74
CA GLU A 479 -4.16 56.53 31.74
C GLU A 479 -4.46 57.60 30.68
N GLN A 480 -4.85 57.21 29.46
CA GLN A 480 -5.26 58.16 28.41
C GLN A 480 -6.53 58.94 28.78
N GLY A 481 -7.50 58.28 29.44
CA GLY A 481 -8.69 58.93 29.95
C GLY A 481 -8.40 59.96 31.06
N GLN A 482 -7.42 59.71 31.91
CA GLN A 482 -6.99 60.66 32.95
C GLN A 482 -6.17 61.83 32.40
N ILE A 483 -5.34 61.61 31.38
CA ILE A 483 -4.58 62.68 30.71
C ILE A 483 -5.53 63.65 29.98
N LEU A 484 -6.61 63.17 29.36
CA LEU A 484 -7.62 64.04 28.75
C LEU A 484 -8.39 64.89 29.78
N ALA A 485 -8.62 64.36 30.99
CA ALA A 485 -9.30 65.08 32.07
C ALA A 485 -8.42 66.14 32.76
N LEU A 486 -7.09 66.06 32.62
CA LEU A 486 -6.13 67.07 33.10
C LEU A 486 -5.82 68.16 32.06
N MET A 487 -6.26 67.98 30.81
CA MET A 487 -6.08 68.93 29.70
C MET A 487 -7.36 69.75 29.38
N ALA A 488 -8.44 69.54 30.12
CA ALA A 488 -9.66 70.35 30.11
C ALA A 488 -9.72 71.21 31.38
#